data_AF-A0A8G1H7G4-F1
#
_entry.id   AF-A0A8G1H7G4-F1
#
_cell.length_a   1.000
_cell.length_b   1.000
_cell.length_c   1.000
_cell.angle_alpha   90.00
_cell.angle_beta   90.00
_cell.angle_gamma   90.00
#
_symmetry.space_group_name_H-M   'P 1'
#
loop_
_entity.id
_entity.type
_entity.pdbx_description
1 polymer ?
#
loop_
_entity_poly.entity_id
_entity_poly.type
_entity_poly.pdbx_seq_one_letter_code
_entity_poly.pdbx_strand_id
1 'polypeptide(L)'
;MTVEVQQIQLSNTSFEGNNNAYLLKTEEKTILIDTGDGTPETLNQLQNGILEYNTGISDIDHIFLTHWHDDHAGLAGEIQARSGASVHAHEKDLPLVEQRSETWKNMYETRMEYYDQWGMPEHKQQDLESFFRQTDLTMRSPDVTPIQDGDTFTFGSTTLRVVHIPGHTAGLCLFEVNNGADIAFTGDTLLPMYTPNVGGADLRVVQPLKQYLDGLGQIIDANYTRAWPGHRSPIDNPVTRATEIIEHHKDRTIRIINVLVNEGPCDAWTVSNHLFGKLENIHILHGPGEAYAHLDHLERTGAVHYEAGTYQLSSHVESLAESNQSSEIIDICF
;
A
#
# COMPACT_ATOMS: atom_id res chain seq x y z
N MET A 1 28.33 12.23 -9.55
CA MET A 1 28.66 11.07 -8.68
C MET A 1 27.38 10.27 -8.45
N THR A 2 27.45 9.01 -8.02
CA THR A 2 26.26 8.26 -7.64
C THR A 2 25.64 8.88 -6.37
N VAL A 3 24.39 9.36 -6.41
CA VAL A 3 23.58 9.68 -5.21
C VAL A 3 23.67 8.54 -4.21
N GLU A 4 24.02 8.89 -2.98
CA GLU A 4 24.09 7.97 -1.86
C GLU A 4 22.68 7.79 -1.29
N VAL A 5 22.19 6.55 -1.30
CA VAL A 5 20.89 6.19 -0.71
C VAL A 5 21.14 5.64 0.67
N GLN A 6 20.50 6.26 1.67
CA GLN A 6 20.61 5.85 3.05
C GLN A 6 19.26 5.40 3.59
N GLN A 7 19.22 4.16 4.07
CA GLN A 7 18.02 3.57 4.66
C GLN A 7 18.01 3.84 6.15
N ILE A 8 16.96 4.48 6.63
CA ILE A 8 16.69 4.68 8.05
C ILE A 8 15.54 3.76 8.41
N GLN A 9 15.84 2.72 9.19
CA GLN A 9 14.82 1.78 9.64
C GLN A 9 14.17 2.28 10.93
N LEU A 10 12.85 2.38 10.91
CA LEU A 10 12.02 2.95 11.95
C LEU A 10 11.19 1.86 12.63
N SER A 11 10.95 2.02 13.94
CA SER A 11 9.87 1.33 14.63
C SER A 11 8.57 1.58 13.88
N ASN A 12 7.70 0.60 13.90
CA ASN A 12 6.39 0.73 13.29
C ASN A 12 5.32 0.28 14.28
N THR A 13 4.25 1.06 14.38
CA THR A 13 3.02 0.66 15.06
C THR A 13 2.13 -0.22 14.18
N SER A 14 2.37 -0.27 12.86
CA SER A 14 1.74 -1.18 11.90
C SER A 14 2.39 -2.57 11.88
N PHE A 15 1.73 -3.56 11.26
CA PHE A 15 2.05 -4.99 11.41
C PHE A 15 3.05 -5.51 10.38
N GLU A 16 3.25 -4.75 9.30
CA GLU A 16 4.20 -4.99 8.22
C GLU A 16 5.65 -5.12 8.76
N GLY A 17 5.89 -4.62 9.98
CA GLY A 17 7.18 -4.59 10.64
C GLY A 17 7.86 -3.25 10.38
N ASN A 18 9.16 -3.17 10.69
CA ASN A 18 9.88 -1.91 10.66
C ASN A 18 9.70 -1.17 9.33
N ASN A 19 9.24 0.08 9.42
CA ASN A 19 9.07 1.00 8.30
C ASN A 19 10.45 1.56 7.88
N ASN A 20 10.56 2.01 6.65
CA ASN A 20 11.77 2.61 6.11
C ASN A 20 11.49 4.03 5.62
N ALA A 21 12.32 4.97 6.08
CA ALA A 21 12.52 6.24 5.41
C ALA A 21 13.86 6.22 4.66
N TYR A 22 13.95 6.95 3.56
CA TYR A 22 15.15 7.00 2.73
C TYR A 22 15.67 8.41 2.56
N LEU A 23 16.93 8.61 2.93
CA LEU A 23 17.63 9.87 2.76
C LEU A 23 18.52 9.81 1.52
N LEU A 24 18.33 10.75 0.59
CA LEU A 24 19.16 10.92 -0.58
C LEU A 24 19.85 12.28 -0.49
N LYS A 25 21.20 12.26 -0.48
CA LYS A 25 22.00 13.48 -0.48
C LYS A 25 22.58 13.69 -1.88
N THR A 26 22.15 14.75 -2.53
CA THR A 26 22.72 15.22 -3.79
C THR A 26 23.76 16.31 -3.52
N GLU A 27 24.43 16.81 -4.56
CA GLU A 27 25.37 17.93 -4.42
C GLU A 27 24.66 19.24 -4.01
N GLU A 28 23.35 19.34 -4.23
CA GLU A 28 22.58 20.57 -4.08
C GLU A 28 21.48 20.49 -3.00
N LYS A 29 20.93 19.29 -2.78
CA LYS A 29 19.68 19.06 -2.04
C LYS A 29 19.70 17.79 -1.21
N THR A 30 19.04 17.85 -0.06
CA THR A 30 18.74 16.68 0.78
C THR A 30 17.27 16.31 0.61
N ILE A 31 17.02 15.07 0.22
CA ILE A 31 15.70 14.54 -0.08
C ILE A 31 15.39 13.42 0.90
N LEU A 32 14.19 13.45 1.46
CA LEU A 32 13.65 12.37 2.28
C LEU A 32 12.49 11.71 1.52
N ILE A 33 12.47 10.39 1.46
CA ILE A 33 11.34 9.61 0.95
C ILE A 33 10.71 8.89 2.14
N ASP A 34 9.42 9.15 2.37
CA ASP A 34 8.64 8.75 3.54
C ASP A 34 9.23 9.20 4.89
N THR A 35 8.42 9.14 5.94
CA THR A 35 8.70 9.85 7.20
C THR A 35 8.46 9.02 8.45
N GLY A 36 7.88 7.82 8.36
CA GLY A 36 7.53 7.04 9.54
C GLY A 36 6.20 7.47 10.18
N ASP A 37 5.79 6.72 11.21
CA ASP A 37 4.60 7.03 11.99
C ASP A 37 4.77 8.28 12.87
N GLY A 38 3.65 8.95 13.15
CA GLY A 38 3.60 10.23 13.87
C GLY A 38 3.95 10.15 15.37
N THR A 39 4.76 9.19 15.82
CA THR A 39 5.07 8.98 17.23
C THR A 39 6.37 9.68 17.67
N PRO A 40 6.50 10.06 18.96
CA PRO A 40 7.75 10.60 19.48
C PRO A 40 8.93 9.64 19.37
N GLU A 41 8.70 8.33 19.45
CA GLU A 41 9.75 7.30 19.30
C GLU A 41 10.31 7.32 17.88
N THR A 42 9.42 7.23 16.88
CA THR A 42 9.80 7.24 15.47
C THR A 42 10.48 8.54 15.07
N LEU A 43 10.02 9.69 15.59
CA LEU A 43 10.69 10.97 15.37
C LEU A 43 12.13 10.98 15.90
N ASN A 44 12.37 10.42 17.09
CA ASN A 44 13.71 10.32 17.64
C ASN A 44 14.59 9.37 16.82
N GLN A 45 14.06 8.24 16.36
CA GLN A 45 14.78 7.30 15.51
C GLN A 45 15.14 7.92 14.15
N LEU A 46 14.17 8.58 13.50
CA LEU A 46 14.40 9.27 12.25
C LEU A 46 15.46 10.37 12.40
N GLN A 47 15.36 11.19 13.46
CA GLN A 47 16.35 12.23 13.73
C GLN A 47 17.75 11.65 13.95
N ASN A 48 17.88 10.56 14.70
CA ASN A 48 19.16 9.90 14.93
C ASN A 48 19.73 9.31 13.63
N GLY A 49 18.89 8.64 12.83
CA GLY A 49 19.30 8.10 11.53
C GLY A 49 19.78 9.18 10.58
N ILE A 50 19.09 10.33 10.51
CA ILE A 50 19.52 11.49 9.71
C ILE A 50 20.89 12.00 10.21
N LEU A 51 21.10 12.10 11.53
CA LEU A 51 22.35 12.57 12.13
C LEU A 51 23.56 11.68 11.82
N GLU A 52 23.36 10.36 11.73
CA GLU A 52 24.42 9.42 11.34
C GLU A 52 25.02 9.73 9.95
N TYR A 53 24.27 10.44 9.09
CA TYR A 53 24.70 10.89 7.77
C TYR A 53 25.18 12.34 7.73
N ASN A 54 25.64 12.86 8.87
CA ASN A 54 26.19 14.21 9.02
C ASN A 54 25.24 15.28 8.44
N THR A 55 23.95 15.16 8.75
CA THR A 55 22.92 16.14 8.39
C THR A 55 21.87 16.19 9.50
N GLY A 56 21.00 17.21 9.51
CA GLY A 56 19.90 17.33 10.44
C GLY A 56 18.56 17.47 9.72
N ILE A 57 17.46 17.34 10.47
CA ILE A 57 16.11 17.60 9.95
C ILE A 57 16.04 18.96 9.26
N SER A 58 16.70 19.99 9.82
CA SER A 58 16.72 21.35 9.26
C SER A 58 17.34 21.46 7.88
N ASP A 59 18.10 20.46 7.44
CA ASP A 59 18.80 20.47 6.15
C ASP A 59 17.98 19.75 5.05
N ILE A 60 16.82 19.18 5.38
CA ILE A 60 15.94 18.53 4.41
C ILE A 60 15.27 19.61 3.56
N ASP A 61 15.40 19.48 2.23
CA ASP A 61 14.79 20.40 1.27
C ASP A 61 13.45 19.87 0.73
N HIS A 62 13.37 18.55 0.54
CA HIS A 62 12.23 17.89 -0.11
C HIS A 62 11.84 16.62 0.64
N ILE A 63 10.54 16.43 0.83
CA ILE A 63 9.93 15.21 1.33
C ILE A 63 9.02 14.66 0.23
N PHE A 64 9.27 13.44 -0.23
CA PHE A 64 8.41 12.74 -1.18
C PHE A 64 7.72 11.59 -0.46
N LEU A 65 6.39 11.62 -0.41
CA LEU A 65 5.58 10.61 0.23
C LEU A 65 5.11 9.61 -0.83
N THR A 66 5.38 8.32 -0.59
CA THR A 66 4.92 7.25 -1.46
C THR A 66 3.41 7.15 -1.43
N HIS A 67 2.79 7.27 -0.26
CA HIS A 67 1.33 7.25 -0.08
C HIS A 67 0.90 7.86 1.27
N TRP A 68 -0.41 7.93 1.50
CA TRP A 68 -1.00 8.63 2.65
C TRP A 68 -0.90 7.93 4.00
N HIS A 69 -0.61 6.62 4.06
CA HIS A 69 -0.69 5.88 5.33
C HIS A 69 0.21 6.49 6.38
N ASP A 70 -0.26 6.41 7.63
CA ASP A 70 0.31 7.18 8.74
C ASP A 70 1.77 6.81 8.99
N ASP A 71 2.17 5.57 8.77
CA ASP A 71 3.56 5.14 8.91
C ASP A 71 4.48 5.59 7.76
N HIS A 72 3.95 6.23 6.72
CA HIS A 72 4.72 6.86 5.65
C HIS A 72 4.66 8.39 5.73
N ALA A 73 3.50 8.95 6.04
CA ALA A 73 3.24 10.39 6.01
C ALA A 73 3.24 11.05 7.40
N GLY A 74 3.27 10.28 8.49
CA GLY A 74 2.90 10.74 9.83
C GLY A 74 3.77 11.85 10.40
N LEU A 75 5.06 11.89 10.05
CA LEU A 75 5.98 12.94 10.50
C LEU A 75 6.19 14.06 9.47
N ALA A 76 5.55 14.01 8.30
CA ALA A 76 5.78 14.97 7.22
C ALA A 76 5.59 16.43 7.65
N GLY A 77 4.51 16.75 8.37
CA GLY A 77 4.25 18.11 8.83
C GLY A 77 5.19 18.58 9.95
N GLU A 78 5.67 17.66 10.81
CA GLU A 78 6.64 18.00 11.86
C GLU A 78 8.02 18.29 11.25
N ILE A 79 8.44 17.48 10.27
CA ILE A 79 9.70 17.68 9.55
C ILE A 79 9.62 18.97 8.73
N GLN A 80 8.52 19.21 8.01
CA GLN A 80 8.30 20.45 7.27
C GLN A 80 8.37 21.68 8.19
N ALA A 81 7.78 21.63 9.38
CA ALA A 81 7.82 22.74 10.33
C ALA A 81 9.22 23.08 10.84
N ARG A 82 10.10 22.06 10.94
CA ARG A 82 11.49 22.21 11.43
C ARG A 82 12.48 22.59 10.32
N SER A 83 12.18 22.26 9.08
CA SER A 83 13.10 22.37 7.93
C SER A 83 12.70 23.43 6.92
N GLY A 84 11.40 23.71 6.79
CA GLY A 84 10.86 24.44 5.64
C GLY A 84 10.81 23.60 4.36
N ALA A 85 11.00 22.28 4.44
CA ALA A 85 10.97 21.38 3.28
C ALA A 85 9.63 21.45 2.54
N SER A 86 9.70 21.30 1.22
CA SER A 86 8.49 21.05 0.42
C SER A 86 8.06 19.59 0.56
N VAL A 87 6.77 19.34 0.81
CA VAL A 87 6.19 18.00 0.91
C VAL A 87 5.45 17.70 -0.38
N HIS A 88 5.72 16.54 -0.97
CA HIS A 88 5.16 16.10 -2.25
C HIS A 88 4.40 14.79 -2.07
N ALA A 89 3.16 14.73 -2.54
CA ALA A 89 2.36 13.51 -2.54
C ALA A 89 1.39 13.53 -3.73
N HIS A 90 0.98 12.34 -4.17
CA HIS A 90 0.02 12.25 -5.27
C HIS A 90 -1.30 12.95 -4.94
N GLU A 91 -1.91 13.60 -5.92
CA GLU A 91 -3.13 14.42 -5.72
C GLU A 91 -4.31 13.64 -5.09
N LYS A 92 -4.36 12.32 -5.31
CA LYS A 92 -5.38 11.43 -4.72
C LYS A 92 -5.21 11.19 -3.22
N ASP A 93 -3.98 11.32 -2.71
CA ASP A 93 -3.63 11.09 -1.31
C ASP A 93 -3.51 12.40 -0.53
N LEU A 94 -3.29 13.51 -1.23
CA LEU A 94 -3.12 14.85 -0.67
C LEU A 94 -4.18 15.21 0.40
N PRO A 95 -5.49 15.04 0.19
CA PRO A 95 -6.49 15.44 1.20
C PRO A 95 -6.40 14.66 2.52
N LEU A 96 -5.86 13.43 2.50
CA LEU A 96 -5.63 12.62 3.69
C LEU A 96 -4.34 13.01 4.38
N VAL A 97 -3.26 13.21 3.62
CA VAL A 97 -1.97 13.68 4.14
C VAL A 97 -2.13 15.04 4.85
N GLU A 98 -2.92 15.96 4.29
CA GLU A 98 -3.21 17.26 4.91
C GLU A 98 -4.19 17.20 6.09
N GLN A 99 -4.72 16.02 6.42
CA GLN A 99 -5.68 15.80 7.50
C GLN A 99 -6.99 16.59 7.33
N ARG A 100 -7.52 16.69 6.10
CA ARG A 100 -8.77 17.42 5.85
C ARG A 100 -9.96 16.67 6.45
N SER A 101 -10.68 17.32 7.38
CA SER A 101 -11.77 16.71 8.14
C SER A 101 -12.89 16.10 7.27
N GLU A 102 -13.27 16.77 6.18
CA GLU A 102 -14.32 16.26 5.28
C GLU A 102 -13.89 14.97 4.58
N THR A 103 -12.62 14.84 4.21
CA THR A 103 -12.09 13.61 3.60
C THR A 103 -12.16 12.44 4.56
N TRP A 104 -11.77 12.65 5.82
CA TRP A 104 -11.84 11.62 6.86
C TRP A 104 -13.28 11.22 7.18
N LYS A 105 -14.20 12.18 7.18
CA LYS A 105 -15.64 11.91 7.31
C LYS A 105 -16.16 11.05 6.15
N ASN A 106 -15.82 11.39 4.91
CA ASN A 106 -16.22 10.60 3.74
C ASN A 106 -15.61 9.19 3.78
N MET A 107 -14.37 9.06 4.26
CA MET A 107 -13.72 7.75 4.41
C MET A 107 -14.40 6.90 5.48
N TYR A 108 -14.85 7.52 6.57
CA TYR A 108 -15.67 6.83 7.58
C TYR A 108 -17.01 6.37 7.00
N GLU A 109 -17.72 7.22 6.26
CA GLU A 109 -18.99 6.86 5.60
C GLU A 109 -18.79 5.70 4.61
N THR A 110 -17.78 5.78 3.75
CA THR A 110 -17.39 4.71 2.81
C THR A 110 -17.09 3.41 3.55
N ARG A 111 -16.42 3.48 4.70
CA ARG A 111 -16.10 2.32 5.52
C ARG A 111 -17.35 1.64 6.07
N MET A 112 -18.34 2.41 6.52
CA MET A 112 -19.61 1.84 7.00
C MET A 112 -20.38 1.14 5.88
N GLU A 113 -20.35 1.68 4.66
CA GLU A 113 -20.94 1.03 3.48
C GLU A 113 -20.26 -0.32 3.20
N TYR A 114 -18.93 -0.38 3.25
CA TYR A 114 -18.20 -1.64 3.05
C TYR A 114 -18.41 -2.64 4.19
N TYR A 115 -18.59 -2.19 5.43
CA TYR A 115 -18.94 -3.10 6.53
C TYR A 115 -20.25 -3.84 6.26
N ASP A 116 -21.27 -3.12 5.79
CA ASP A 116 -22.56 -3.70 5.41
C ASP A 116 -22.41 -4.61 4.18
N GLN A 117 -21.78 -4.12 3.10
CA GLN A 117 -21.58 -4.87 1.87
C GLN A 117 -20.78 -6.16 2.08
N TRP A 118 -19.79 -6.14 2.96
CA TRP A 118 -18.96 -7.31 3.25
C TRP A 118 -19.59 -8.28 4.25
N GLY A 119 -20.71 -7.93 4.89
CA GLY A 119 -21.31 -8.77 5.93
C GLY A 119 -20.51 -8.76 7.24
N MET A 120 -19.78 -7.67 7.54
CA MET A 120 -18.93 -7.59 8.73
C MET A 120 -19.79 -7.61 10.01
N PRO A 121 -19.54 -8.52 10.98
CA PRO A 121 -20.28 -8.58 12.23
C PRO A 121 -20.17 -7.29 13.05
N GLU A 122 -21.28 -6.82 13.63
CA GLU A 122 -21.35 -5.55 14.37
C GLU A 122 -20.30 -5.44 15.48
N HIS A 123 -20.06 -6.52 16.24
CA HIS A 123 -19.04 -6.53 17.30
C HIS A 123 -17.61 -6.31 16.74
N LYS A 124 -17.33 -6.77 15.52
CA LYS A 124 -16.04 -6.55 14.84
C LYS A 124 -15.91 -5.12 14.32
N GLN A 125 -17.01 -4.54 13.84
CA GLN A 125 -17.05 -3.12 13.51
C GLN A 125 -16.71 -2.28 14.76
N GLN A 126 -17.30 -2.60 15.92
CA GLN A 126 -17.02 -1.91 17.19
C GLN A 126 -15.57 -2.06 17.67
N ASP A 127 -14.98 -3.27 17.53
CA ASP A 127 -13.57 -3.53 17.83
C ASP A 127 -12.66 -2.64 16.97
N LEU A 128 -12.92 -2.59 15.66
CA LEU A 128 -12.14 -1.83 14.68
C LEU A 128 -12.27 -0.31 14.88
N GLU A 129 -13.47 0.20 15.18
CA GLU A 129 -13.68 1.61 15.53
C GLU A 129 -13.03 1.99 16.87
N SER A 130 -12.83 1.04 17.77
CA SER A 130 -12.09 1.25 19.01
C SER A 130 -10.58 1.31 18.74
N PHE A 131 -10.08 0.47 17.82
CA PHE A 131 -8.69 0.50 17.37
C PHE A 131 -8.32 1.86 16.75
N PHE A 132 -9.11 2.36 15.78
CA PHE A 132 -8.85 3.66 15.15
C PHE A 132 -8.91 4.87 16.10
N ARG A 133 -9.66 4.77 17.21
CA ARG A 133 -9.70 5.83 18.23
C ARG A 133 -8.51 5.81 19.19
N GLN A 134 -7.83 4.67 19.33
CA GLN A 134 -6.68 4.53 20.23
C GLN A 134 -5.36 4.92 19.56
N THR A 135 -5.31 4.93 18.23
CA THR A 135 -4.18 5.39 17.43
C THR A 135 -4.13 6.92 17.35
N ASP A 136 -4.28 7.62 18.48
CA ASP A 136 -4.29 9.09 18.57
C ASP A 136 -2.87 9.64 18.29
N LEU A 137 -2.50 9.62 17.01
CA LEU A 137 -1.24 10.15 16.51
C LEU A 137 -1.36 11.67 16.46
N THR A 138 -0.48 12.36 17.18
CA THR A 138 -0.37 13.83 17.11
C THR A 138 0.31 14.23 15.81
N MET A 139 -0.37 14.07 14.69
CA MET A 139 0.13 14.46 13.38
C MET A 139 -0.09 15.96 13.16
N ARG A 140 0.98 16.65 12.81
CA ARG A 140 0.89 18.02 12.30
C ARG A 140 0.54 17.95 10.82
N SER A 141 -0.53 18.63 10.39
CA SER A 141 -0.85 18.75 8.97
C SER A 141 0.28 19.46 8.21
N PRO A 142 0.85 18.86 7.15
CA PRO A 142 1.74 19.55 6.21
C PRO A 142 0.95 20.39 5.20
N ASP A 143 1.63 21.35 4.57
CA ASP A 143 1.27 21.93 3.27
C ASP A 143 1.89 21.10 2.15
N VAL A 144 1.06 20.54 1.27
CA VAL A 144 1.47 19.50 0.32
C VAL A 144 1.37 20.01 -1.11
N THR A 145 2.48 19.87 -1.83
CA THR A 145 2.54 20.09 -3.28
C THR A 145 2.08 18.82 -4.00
N PRO A 146 1.06 18.89 -4.87
CA PRO A 146 0.61 17.73 -5.62
C PRO A 146 1.65 17.32 -6.68
N ILE A 147 1.82 16.01 -6.86
CA ILE A 147 2.58 15.40 -7.95
C ILE A 147 1.71 14.43 -8.74
N GLN A 148 2.09 14.17 -9.99
CA GLN A 148 1.39 13.30 -10.92
C GLN A 148 2.34 12.28 -11.55
N ASP A 149 1.77 11.25 -12.18
CA ASP A 149 2.53 10.26 -12.93
C ASP A 149 3.41 10.93 -14.01
N GLY A 150 4.67 10.51 -14.08
CA GLY A 150 5.64 11.02 -15.05
C GLY A 150 6.30 12.35 -14.67
N ASP A 151 5.91 13.00 -13.57
CA ASP A 151 6.62 14.18 -13.07
C ASP A 151 8.10 13.83 -12.78
N THR A 152 8.98 14.78 -13.06
CA THR A 152 10.43 14.62 -12.86
C THR A 152 11.04 15.76 -12.07
N PHE A 153 11.88 15.42 -11.09
CA PHE A 153 12.61 16.35 -10.25
C PHE A 153 14.10 16.10 -10.40
N THR A 154 14.83 17.11 -10.89
CA THR A 154 16.27 17.00 -11.14
C THR A 154 17.06 17.84 -10.14
N PHE A 155 18.03 17.20 -9.49
CA PHE A 155 18.90 17.77 -8.47
C PHE A 155 20.36 17.43 -8.83
N GLY A 156 21.07 18.38 -9.45
CA GLY A 156 22.35 18.10 -10.11
C GLY A 156 22.24 16.98 -11.16
N SER A 157 23.00 15.89 -10.97
CA SER A 157 22.98 14.73 -11.88
C SER A 157 21.92 13.68 -11.53
N THR A 158 21.18 13.85 -10.45
CA THR A 158 20.16 12.90 -9.98
C THR A 158 18.80 13.33 -10.49
N THR A 159 18.07 12.44 -11.15
CA THR A 159 16.67 12.67 -11.53
C THR A 159 15.78 11.66 -10.83
N LEU A 160 14.78 12.16 -10.12
CA LEU A 160 13.71 11.40 -9.52
C LEU A 160 12.47 11.51 -10.41
N ARG A 161 11.94 10.37 -10.87
CA ARG A 161 10.70 10.29 -11.66
C ARG A 161 9.60 9.66 -10.82
N VAL A 162 8.42 10.26 -10.86
CA VAL A 162 7.21 9.76 -10.21
C VAL A 162 6.56 8.70 -11.11
N VAL A 163 6.21 7.55 -10.53
CA VAL A 163 5.44 6.50 -11.20
C VAL A 163 4.21 6.18 -10.37
N HIS A 164 3.02 6.52 -10.86
CA HIS A 164 1.77 6.27 -10.13
C HIS A 164 1.39 4.79 -10.26
N ILE A 165 1.40 4.06 -9.14
CA ILE A 165 1.02 2.65 -9.06
C ILE A 165 -0.08 2.48 -8.00
N PRO A 166 -1.34 2.76 -8.35
CA PRO A 166 -2.44 2.55 -7.42
C PRO A 166 -2.72 1.05 -7.22
N GLY A 167 -3.39 0.72 -6.12
CA GLY A 167 -3.78 -0.66 -5.79
C GLY A 167 -3.78 -0.87 -4.29
N HIS A 168 -2.62 -0.64 -3.65
CA HIS A 168 -2.51 -0.59 -2.20
C HIS A 168 -3.20 0.66 -1.63
N THR A 169 -2.91 1.84 -2.19
CA THR A 169 -3.70 3.06 -2.01
C THR A 169 -4.10 3.68 -3.35
N ALA A 170 -5.01 4.64 -3.32
CA ALA A 170 -5.45 5.36 -4.52
C ALA A 170 -4.34 6.25 -5.11
N GLY A 171 -3.45 6.79 -4.26
CA GLY A 171 -2.39 7.70 -4.65
C GLY A 171 -0.97 7.14 -4.57
N LEU A 172 -0.78 5.85 -4.32
CA LEU A 172 0.57 5.29 -4.17
C LEU A 172 1.45 5.57 -5.40
N CYS A 173 2.62 6.16 -5.16
CA CYS A 173 3.66 6.38 -6.15
C CYS A 173 4.95 5.62 -5.78
N LEU A 174 5.60 5.09 -6.81
CA LEU A 174 7.01 4.77 -6.75
C LEU A 174 7.83 6.01 -7.09
N PHE A 175 9.07 6.06 -6.61
CA PHE A 175 10.05 7.04 -7.05
C PHE A 175 11.23 6.34 -7.70
N GLU A 176 11.32 6.44 -9.02
CA GLU A 176 12.48 5.98 -9.77
C GLU A 176 13.61 6.99 -9.65
N VAL A 177 14.82 6.51 -9.42
CA VAL A 177 16.00 7.36 -9.39
C VAL A 177 17.03 6.81 -10.36
N ASN A 178 17.33 7.58 -11.41
CA ASN A 178 18.41 7.25 -12.33
C ASN A 178 19.71 7.86 -11.82
N ASN A 179 20.67 6.98 -11.52
CA ASN A 179 21.93 7.36 -10.90
C ASN A 179 23.11 6.49 -11.39
N GLY A 180 23.10 6.13 -12.67
CA GLY A 180 24.02 5.10 -13.22
C GLY A 180 23.59 3.65 -12.93
N ALA A 181 22.48 3.48 -12.20
CA ALA A 181 21.66 2.28 -12.09
C ALA A 181 20.19 2.70 -12.04
N ASP A 182 19.28 1.83 -12.49
CA ASP A 182 17.84 2.04 -12.42
C ASP A 182 17.33 1.41 -11.10
N ILE A 183 17.07 2.26 -10.10
CA ILE A 183 16.51 1.85 -8.79
C ILE A 183 15.16 2.52 -8.57
N ALA A 184 14.32 1.92 -7.73
CA ALA A 184 13.04 2.50 -7.35
C ALA A 184 12.79 2.40 -5.84
N PHE A 185 12.22 3.46 -5.27
CA PHE A 185 11.59 3.44 -3.95
C PHE A 185 10.15 3.02 -4.14
N THR A 186 9.78 1.84 -3.64
CA THR A 186 8.55 1.17 -4.06
C THR A 186 7.39 1.32 -3.09
N GLY A 187 7.62 1.98 -1.94
CA GLY A 187 6.67 2.03 -0.83
C GLY A 187 6.08 0.64 -0.59
N ASP A 188 4.75 0.60 -0.54
CA ASP A 188 3.99 -0.60 -0.26
C ASP A 188 3.41 -1.26 -1.53
N THR A 189 4.03 -1.03 -2.69
CA THR A 189 3.75 -1.85 -3.88
C THR A 189 4.48 -3.18 -3.81
N LEU A 190 5.75 -3.18 -3.40
CA LEU A 190 6.63 -4.35 -3.46
C LEU A 190 7.37 -4.51 -2.13
N LEU A 191 7.05 -5.56 -1.37
CA LEU A 191 7.67 -5.84 -0.07
C LEU A 191 8.35 -7.22 -0.08
N PRO A 192 9.48 -7.42 0.64
CA PRO A 192 10.32 -8.61 0.49
C PRO A 192 9.75 -9.90 1.09
N MET A 193 8.92 -9.82 2.12
CA MET A 193 8.53 -11.00 2.93
C MET A 193 7.05 -11.36 2.83
N TYR A 194 6.15 -10.38 2.89
CA TYR A 194 4.70 -10.57 2.75
C TYR A 194 4.19 -9.75 1.56
N THR A 195 2.95 -10.01 1.19
CA THR A 195 2.22 -9.21 0.21
C THR A 195 1.58 -8.02 0.93
N PRO A 196 1.74 -6.79 0.43
CA PRO A 196 0.93 -5.64 0.86
C PRO A 196 -0.56 -5.98 0.82
N ASN A 197 -1.34 -5.39 1.73
CA ASN A 197 -2.79 -5.56 1.65
C ASN A 197 -3.35 -4.85 0.43
N VAL A 198 -4.37 -5.43 -0.20
CA VAL A 198 -5.05 -4.87 -1.35
C VAL A 198 -6.55 -4.87 -1.06
N GLY A 199 -7.21 -3.73 -1.28
CA GLY A 199 -8.64 -3.54 -1.03
C GLY A 199 -9.01 -3.10 0.38
N GLY A 200 -8.36 -3.60 1.43
CA GLY A 200 -8.59 -3.16 2.82
C GLY A 200 -7.72 -1.99 3.25
N ALA A 201 -6.53 -1.86 2.65
CA ALA A 201 -5.57 -0.78 2.86
C ALA A 201 -6.14 0.61 2.49
N ASP A 202 -6.99 0.67 1.46
CA ASP A 202 -7.63 1.89 1.01
C ASP A 202 -8.94 1.59 0.27
N LEU A 203 -10.06 1.89 0.94
CA LEU A 203 -11.40 1.64 0.41
C LEU A 203 -11.79 2.53 -0.78
N ARG A 204 -10.97 3.54 -1.10
CA ARG A 204 -11.19 4.43 -2.25
C ARG A 204 -10.75 3.80 -3.57
N VAL A 205 -9.97 2.71 -3.51
CA VAL A 205 -9.41 2.06 -4.70
C VAL A 205 -10.48 1.21 -5.38
N VAL A 206 -10.83 1.61 -6.60
CA VAL A 206 -11.69 0.81 -7.49
C VAL A 206 -10.84 -0.30 -8.13
N GLN A 207 -11.35 -1.53 -8.29
CA GLN A 207 -10.57 -2.64 -8.89
C GLN A 207 -9.19 -2.84 -8.24
N PRO A 208 -9.11 -2.95 -6.90
CA PRO A 208 -7.84 -2.87 -6.18
C PRO A 208 -6.86 -3.98 -6.60
N LEU A 209 -7.33 -5.22 -6.79
CA LEU A 209 -6.45 -6.31 -7.24
C LEU A 209 -5.93 -6.08 -8.66
N LYS A 210 -6.79 -5.67 -9.60
CA LYS A 210 -6.38 -5.38 -10.97
C LYS A 210 -5.31 -4.30 -11.00
N GLN A 211 -5.55 -3.16 -10.34
CA GLN A 211 -4.60 -2.04 -10.32
C GLN A 211 -3.26 -2.46 -9.68
N TYR A 212 -3.31 -3.23 -8.59
CA TYR A 212 -2.11 -3.77 -7.96
C TYR A 212 -1.31 -4.70 -8.88
N LEU A 213 -1.98 -5.63 -9.58
CA LEU A 213 -1.33 -6.54 -10.53
C LEU A 213 -0.74 -5.81 -11.74
N ASP A 214 -1.46 -4.82 -12.30
CA ASP A 214 -0.93 -3.95 -13.36
C ASP A 214 0.36 -3.24 -12.87
N GLY A 215 0.37 -2.79 -11.62
CA GLY A 215 1.52 -2.19 -10.95
C GLY A 215 2.73 -3.11 -10.85
N LEU A 216 2.51 -4.36 -10.44
CA LEU A 216 3.57 -5.38 -10.41
C LEU A 216 4.09 -5.68 -11.83
N GLY A 217 3.22 -5.67 -12.84
CA GLY A 217 3.61 -5.77 -14.25
C GLY A 217 4.54 -4.64 -14.68
N GLN A 218 4.23 -3.39 -14.30
CA GLN A 218 5.10 -2.24 -14.58
C GLN A 218 6.48 -2.37 -13.92
N ILE A 219 6.56 -2.89 -12.70
CA ILE A 219 7.85 -3.16 -12.02
C ILE A 219 8.66 -4.21 -12.78
N ILE A 220 8.01 -5.25 -13.31
CA ILE A 220 8.66 -6.29 -14.13
C ILE A 220 9.22 -5.68 -15.41
N ASP A 221 8.42 -4.89 -16.11
CA ASP A 221 8.81 -4.25 -17.37
C ASP A 221 9.93 -3.22 -17.19
N ALA A 222 9.89 -2.45 -16.10
CA ALA A 222 10.93 -1.49 -15.76
C ALA A 222 12.27 -2.16 -15.41
N ASN A 223 12.24 -3.43 -14.96
CA ASN A 223 13.41 -4.26 -14.70
C ASN A 223 14.46 -3.56 -13.82
N TYR A 224 14.01 -2.94 -12.73
CA TYR A 224 14.90 -2.24 -11.80
C TYR A 224 15.99 -3.17 -11.27
N THR A 225 17.19 -2.62 -11.16
CA THR A 225 18.35 -3.32 -10.57
C THR A 225 18.19 -3.55 -9.08
N ARG A 226 17.41 -2.70 -8.39
CA ARG A 226 17.11 -2.79 -6.97
C ARG A 226 15.84 -2.02 -6.61
N ALA A 227 15.05 -2.55 -5.69
CA ALA A 227 13.91 -1.86 -5.10
C ALA A 227 14.15 -1.58 -3.60
N TRP A 228 13.71 -0.40 -3.17
CA TRP A 228 13.78 0.10 -1.80
C TRP A 228 12.35 0.19 -1.23
N PRO A 229 11.90 -0.85 -0.50
CA PRO A 229 10.51 -1.00 -0.07
C PRO A 229 10.14 -0.15 1.15
N GLY A 230 8.85 0.14 1.33
CA GLY A 230 8.34 0.83 2.52
C GLY A 230 8.68 0.13 3.84
N HIS A 231 8.91 -1.19 3.80
CA HIS A 231 9.25 -1.99 4.96
C HIS A 231 10.41 -2.96 4.73
N ARG A 232 11.18 -3.20 5.78
CA ARG A 232 12.22 -4.24 5.86
C ARG A 232 13.41 -4.03 4.92
N SER A 233 14.00 -5.11 4.42
CA SER A 233 15.26 -5.09 3.67
C SER A 233 15.04 -4.74 2.19
N PRO A 234 16.03 -4.10 1.54
CA PRO A 234 16.03 -3.88 0.09
C PRO A 234 15.87 -5.18 -0.72
N ILE A 235 15.33 -5.07 -1.92
CA ILE A 235 15.06 -6.18 -2.84
C ILE A 235 16.04 -6.10 -4.01
N ASP A 236 16.98 -7.04 -4.09
CA ASP A 236 18.01 -7.09 -5.14
C ASP A 236 17.52 -7.71 -6.46
N ASN A 237 16.36 -8.37 -6.46
CA ASN A 237 15.73 -8.90 -7.67
C ASN A 237 14.23 -8.57 -7.72
N PRO A 238 13.88 -7.31 -8.06
CA PRO A 238 12.50 -6.83 -8.05
C PRO A 238 11.58 -7.61 -9.00
N VAL A 239 12.07 -7.99 -10.18
CA VAL A 239 11.32 -8.80 -11.17
C VAL A 239 10.89 -10.13 -10.56
N THR A 240 11.81 -10.82 -9.89
CA THR A 240 11.50 -12.11 -9.26
C THR A 240 10.47 -11.92 -8.16
N ARG A 241 10.65 -10.91 -7.31
CA ARG A 241 9.73 -10.67 -6.21
C ARG A 241 8.32 -10.28 -6.68
N ALA A 242 8.21 -9.43 -7.71
CA ALA A 242 6.93 -9.06 -8.30
C ALA A 242 6.21 -10.28 -8.89
N THR A 243 6.96 -11.16 -9.58
CA THR A 243 6.42 -12.42 -10.13
C THR A 243 5.91 -13.34 -9.02
N GLU A 244 6.65 -13.51 -7.93
CA GLU A 244 6.22 -14.31 -6.76
C GLU A 244 4.91 -13.78 -6.15
N ILE A 245 4.73 -12.47 -6.08
CA ILE A 245 3.50 -11.86 -5.55
C ILE A 245 2.32 -12.10 -6.50
N ILE A 246 2.53 -11.99 -7.82
CA ILE A 246 1.50 -12.33 -8.81
C ILE A 246 1.06 -13.79 -8.64
N GLU A 247 2.00 -14.72 -8.52
CA GLU A 247 1.68 -16.14 -8.29
C GLU A 247 0.97 -16.35 -6.94
N HIS A 248 1.35 -15.62 -5.89
CA HIS A 248 0.60 -15.64 -4.62
C HIS A 248 -0.87 -15.26 -4.79
N HIS A 249 -1.17 -14.23 -5.58
CA HIS A 249 -2.56 -13.82 -5.85
C HIS A 249 -3.32 -14.82 -6.73
N LYS A 250 -2.65 -15.53 -7.64
CA LYS A 250 -3.27 -16.65 -8.37
C LYS A 250 -3.65 -17.77 -7.40
N ASP A 251 -2.74 -18.19 -6.53
CA ASP A 251 -3.01 -19.20 -5.50
C ASP A 251 -4.14 -18.76 -4.56
N ARG A 252 -4.14 -17.48 -4.17
CA ARG A 252 -5.21 -16.89 -3.35
C ARG A 252 -6.57 -16.97 -4.02
N THR A 253 -6.62 -16.70 -5.32
CA THR A 253 -7.84 -16.76 -6.13
C THR A 253 -8.43 -18.17 -6.13
N ILE A 254 -7.59 -19.20 -6.31
CA ILE A 254 -8.03 -20.60 -6.22
C ILE A 254 -8.58 -20.92 -4.83
N ARG A 255 -7.93 -20.45 -3.76
CA ARG A 255 -8.43 -20.66 -2.39
C ARG A 255 -9.81 -20.02 -2.17
N ILE A 256 -10.06 -18.83 -2.73
CA ILE A 256 -11.36 -18.16 -2.64
C ILE A 256 -12.45 -18.94 -3.39
N ILE A 257 -12.15 -19.38 -4.61
CA ILE A 257 -13.07 -20.22 -5.39
C ILE A 257 -13.42 -21.49 -4.62
N ASN A 258 -12.43 -22.14 -3.99
CA ASN A 258 -12.68 -23.32 -3.16
C ASN A 258 -13.55 -23.02 -1.93
N VAL A 259 -13.50 -21.81 -1.36
CA VAL A 259 -14.45 -21.43 -0.29
C VAL A 259 -15.87 -21.38 -0.85
N LEU A 260 -16.08 -20.75 -2.01
CA LEU A 260 -17.40 -20.66 -2.65
C LEU A 260 -17.95 -22.04 -3.06
N VAL A 261 -17.10 -22.97 -3.49
CA VAL A 261 -17.51 -24.37 -3.76
C VAL A 261 -18.02 -25.06 -2.48
N ASN A 262 -17.32 -24.86 -1.36
CA ASN A 262 -17.62 -25.59 -0.12
C ASN A 262 -18.80 -24.99 0.67
N GLU A 263 -18.88 -23.66 0.73
CA GLU A 263 -19.88 -22.94 1.52
C GLU A 263 -21.13 -22.58 0.70
N GLY A 264 -21.04 -22.59 -0.64
CA GLY A 264 -22.03 -21.99 -1.51
C GLY A 264 -21.93 -20.45 -1.53
N PRO A 265 -22.99 -19.75 -2.00
CA PRO A 265 -22.99 -18.30 -2.07
C PRO A 265 -22.74 -17.66 -0.71
N CYS A 266 -21.70 -16.82 -0.59
CA CYS A 266 -21.37 -16.13 0.66
C CYS A 266 -20.74 -14.74 0.44
N ASP A 267 -20.66 -13.95 1.51
CA ASP A 267 -20.12 -12.59 1.52
C ASP A 267 -18.58 -12.55 1.71
N ALA A 268 -17.99 -11.37 1.53
CA ALA A 268 -16.55 -11.17 1.64
C ALA A 268 -16.02 -11.45 3.07
N TRP A 269 -16.80 -11.17 4.11
CA TRP A 269 -16.44 -11.48 5.48
C TRP A 269 -16.31 -12.99 5.68
N THR A 270 -17.29 -13.77 5.22
CA THR A 270 -17.30 -15.23 5.28
C THR A 270 -16.08 -15.80 4.56
N VAL A 271 -15.82 -15.36 3.33
CA VAL A 271 -14.62 -15.74 2.57
C VAL A 271 -13.34 -15.43 3.37
N SER A 272 -13.23 -14.22 3.93
CA SER A 272 -12.06 -13.83 4.71
C SER A 272 -11.87 -14.69 5.97
N ASN A 273 -12.94 -15.04 6.66
CA ASN A 273 -12.89 -15.86 7.87
C ASN A 273 -12.38 -17.29 7.55
N HIS A 274 -12.72 -17.85 6.40
CA HIS A 274 -12.15 -19.12 5.93
C HIS A 274 -10.67 -19.01 5.55
N LEU A 275 -10.25 -17.89 4.96
CA LEU A 275 -8.88 -17.70 4.51
C LEU A 275 -7.89 -17.41 5.64
N PHE A 276 -8.32 -16.63 6.63
CA PHE A 276 -7.45 -16.01 7.62
C PHE A 276 -7.79 -16.39 9.07
N GLY A 277 -8.97 -16.98 9.32
CA GLY A 277 -9.41 -17.31 10.67
C GLY A 277 -9.72 -16.07 11.50
N LYS A 278 -9.28 -16.06 12.76
CA LYS A 278 -9.60 -15.00 13.72
C LYS A 278 -8.87 -13.70 13.35
N LEU A 279 -9.64 -12.67 13.01
CA LEU A 279 -9.15 -11.32 12.72
C LEU A 279 -9.24 -10.40 13.95
N GLU A 280 -8.21 -9.59 14.17
CA GLU A 280 -8.09 -8.62 15.27
C GLU A 280 -7.44 -7.33 14.77
N ASN A 281 -7.68 -6.20 15.46
CA ASN A 281 -7.14 -4.88 15.10
C ASN A 281 -7.41 -4.53 13.62
N ILE A 282 -6.43 -3.92 12.93
CA ILE A 282 -6.54 -3.56 11.51
C ILE A 282 -6.84 -4.75 10.59
N HIS A 283 -6.53 -5.98 10.99
CA HIS A 283 -6.84 -7.16 10.18
C HIS A 283 -8.34 -7.41 10.05
N ILE A 284 -9.18 -6.83 10.93
CA ILE A 284 -10.63 -6.83 10.79
C ILE A 284 -11.05 -6.10 9.50
N LEU A 285 -10.29 -5.09 9.06
CA LEU A 285 -10.49 -4.41 7.78
C LEU A 285 -9.77 -5.11 6.64
N HIS A 286 -8.49 -5.45 6.84
CA HIS A 286 -7.62 -5.98 5.79
C HIS A 286 -8.06 -7.35 5.27
N GLY A 287 -8.56 -8.24 6.15
CA GLY A 287 -9.02 -9.57 5.78
C GLY A 287 -10.18 -9.55 4.76
N PRO A 288 -11.35 -8.99 5.10
CA PRO A 288 -12.46 -8.87 4.17
C PRO A 288 -12.15 -7.95 2.99
N GLY A 289 -11.30 -6.93 3.16
CA GLY A 289 -10.85 -6.10 2.04
C GLY A 289 -10.05 -6.87 0.98
N GLU A 290 -9.15 -7.77 1.40
CA GLU A 290 -8.41 -8.64 0.47
C GLU A 290 -9.34 -9.66 -0.19
N ALA A 291 -10.26 -10.26 0.56
CA ALA A 291 -11.27 -11.16 0.00
C ALA A 291 -12.13 -10.43 -1.05
N TYR A 292 -12.60 -9.23 -0.73
CA TYR A 292 -13.36 -8.37 -1.65
C TYR A 292 -12.57 -8.01 -2.90
N ALA A 293 -11.29 -7.64 -2.78
CA ALA A 293 -10.44 -7.30 -3.92
C ALA A 293 -10.37 -8.43 -4.96
N HIS A 294 -10.29 -9.68 -4.49
CA HIS A 294 -10.36 -10.85 -5.36
C HIS A 294 -11.77 -11.11 -5.90
N LEU A 295 -12.82 -10.96 -5.09
CA LEU A 295 -14.20 -11.17 -5.51
C LEU A 295 -14.66 -10.15 -6.57
N ASP A 296 -14.33 -8.86 -6.41
CA ASP A 296 -14.58 -7.82 -7.44
C ASP A 296 -13.84 -8.16 -8.74
N HIS A 297 -12.60 -8.64 -8.65
CA HIS A 297 -11.83 -9.06 -9.83
C HIS A 297 -12.48 -10.27 -10.53
N LEU A 298 -12.89 -11.28 -9.77
CA LEU A 298 -13.57 -12.47 -10.29
C LEU A 298 -14.94 -12.15 -10.89
N GLU A 299 -15.66 -11.16 -10.35
CA GLU A 299 -16.96 -10.76 -10.90
C GLU A 299 -16.80 -10.17 -12.30
N ARG A 300 -15.74 -9.38 -12.50
CA ARG A 300 -15.43 -8.74 -13.78
C ARG A 300 -14.99 -9.72 -14.86
N THR A 301 -14.32 -10.80 -14.48
CA THR A 301 -13.97 -11.88 -15.40
C THR A 301 -15.14 -12.82 -15.69
N GLY A 302 -16.28 -12.62 -15.00
CA GLY A 302 -17.46 -13.48 -15.10
C GLY A 302 -17.30 -14.81 -14.37
N ALA A 303 -16.25 -14.96 -13.56
CA ALA A 303 -16.01 -16.16 -12.77
C ALA A 303 -16.99 -16.28 -11.59
N VAL A 304 -17.41 -15.15 -11.02
CA VAL A 304 -18.47 -15.06 -10.00
C VAL A 304 -19.55 -14.04 -10.40
N HIS A 305 -20.68 -14.09 -9.72
CA HIS A 305 -21.77 -13.12 -9.80
C HIS A 305 -22.13 -12.65 -8.40
N TYR A 306 -22.32 -11.35 -8.20
CA TYR A 306 -22.84 -10.81 -6.95
C TYR A 306 -24.38 -10.69 -7.01
N GLU A 307 -25.07 -11.39 -6.12
CA GLU A 307 -26.53 -11.33 -5.99
C GLU A 307 -26.94 -11.36 -4.51
N ALA A 308 -27.87 -10.48 -4.14
CA ALA A 308 -28.50 -10.43 -2.82
C ALA A 308 -27.52 -10.45 -1.63
N GLY A 309 -26.37 -9.78 -1.74
CA GLY A 309 -25.37 -9.68 -0.67
C GLY A 309 -24.27 -10.75 -0.71
N THR A 310 -24.34 -11.69 -1.65
CA THR A 310 -23.41 -12.84 -1.71
C THR A 310 -22.78 -13.00 -3.10
N TYR A 311 -21.59 -13.58 -3.14
CA TYR A 311 -20.92 -13.97 -4.38
C TYR A 311 -21.16 -15.45 -4.66
N GLN A 312 -21.52 -15.76 -5.90
CA GLN A 312 -21.74 -17.12 -6.38
C GLN A 312 -20.85 -17.43 -7.58
N LEU A 313 -20.30 -18.64 -7.68
CA LEU A 313 -19.55 -19.08 -8.86
C LEU A 313 -20.46 -19.17 -10.10
N SER A 314 -19.91 -18.81 -11.25
CA SER A 314 -20.53 -19.18 -12.51
C SER A 314 -20.52 -20.70 -12.69
N SER A 315 -21.53 -21.26 -13.35
CA SER A 315 -21.62 -22.72 -13.56
C SER A 315 -20.39 -23.29 -14.29
N HIS A 316 -19.72 -22.49 -15.11
CA HIS A 316 -18.50 -22.92 -15.78
C HIS A 316 -17.33 -23.07 -14.79
N VAL A 317 -17.07 -22.04 -13.98
CA VAL A 317 -15.96 -22.06 -13.01
C VAL A 317 -16.23 -23.07 -11.90
N GLU A 318 -17.47 -23.22 -11.46
CA GLU A 318 -17.88 -24.26 -10.51
C GLU A 318 -17.50 -25.66 -11.02
N SER A 319 -17.85 -26.00 -12.26
CA SER A 319 -17.51 -27.28 -12.87
C SER A 319 -15.99 -27.51 -12.99
N LEU A 320 -15.21 -26.46 -13.29
CA LEU A 320 -13.74 -26.55 -13.35
C LEU A 320 -13.15 -26.78 -11.96
N ALA A 321 -13.67 -26.10 -10.94
CA ALA A 321 -13.20 -26.21 -9.56
C ALA A 321 -13.47 -27.61 -8.99
N GLU A 322 -14.67 -28.16 -9.21
CA GLU A 322 -15.01 -29.54 -8.83
C GLU A 322 -14.12 -30.59 -9.52
N SER A 323 -13.66 -30.27 -10.74
CA SER A 323 -12.76 -31.12 -11.53
C SER A 323 -11.27 -30.88 -11.25
N ASN A 324 -10.94 -30.01 -10.28
CA ASN A 324 -9.57 -29.61 -9.93
C ASN A 324 -8.75 -29.02 -11.11
N GLN A 325 -9.40 -28.29 -12.02
CA GLN A 325 -8.77 -27.66 -13.18
C GLN A 325 -8.29 -26.23 -12.88
N SER A 326 -7.42 -26.08 -11.87
CA SER A 326 -6.97 -24.76 -11.40
C SER A 326 -6.29 -23.92 -12.48
N SER A 327 -5.56 -24.52 -13.42
CA SER A 327 -4.91 -23.77 -14.51
C SER A 327 -5.92 -23.08 -15.42
N GLU A 328 -7.01 -23.77 -15.79
CA GLU A 328 -8.06 -23.21 -16.64
C GLU A 328 -8.83 -22.10 -15.93
N ILE A 329 -9.00 -22.23 -14.60
CA ILE A 329 -9.58 -21.17 -13.77
C ILE A 329 -8.68 -19.93 -13.79
N ILE A 330 -7.36 -20.09 -13.62
CA ILE A 330 -6.43 -18.97 -13.68
C ILE A 330 -6.45 -18.29 -15.05
N ASP A 331 -6.49 -19.05 -16.16
CA ASP A 331 -6.57 -18.49 -17.52
C ASP A 331 -7.85 -17.67 -17.76
N ILE A 332 -8.94 -17.97 -17.04
CA ILE A 332 -10.17 -17.16 -17.07
C ILE A 332 -10.00 -15.89 -16.26
N CYS A 333 -9.24 -15.95 -15.16
CA CYS A 333 -9.20 -14.91 -14.14
C CYS A 333 -8.05 -13.91 -14.30
N PHE A 334 -6.95 -14.23 -14.99
CA PHE A 334 -5.73 -13.42 -15.08
C PHE A 334 -5.27 -13.26 -16.53
#